data_AF-A0A1E7G9B1-F1
#
_entry.id   AF-A0A1E7G9B1-F1
#
_cell.length_a   1.000
_cell.length_b   1.000
_cell.length_c   1.000
_cell.angle_alpha   90.00
_cell.angle_beta   90.00
_cell.angle_gamma   90.00
#
_symmetry.space_group_name_H-M   'P 1'
#
loop_
_entity.id
_entity.type
_entity.pdbx_description
1 polymer ?
#
loop_
_entity_poly.entity_id
_entity_poly.type
_entity_poly.pdbx_seq_one_letter_code
_entity_poly.pdbx_strand_id
1 'polypeptide(L)'
;MEFLKKHAMRGADFSELRRRDVWSIPLTILREAVIKAVVHADYSQRGAPIRIAFFDNRIEIENPGILLPGMTVEDMRQGVSKIRNHVIARVIFHIKKLKRNRI
;
A
#
# COMPACT_ATOMS: atom_id res chain seq x y z
N MET A 1 0.17 1.68 12.56
CA MET A 1 0.70 2.87 11.86
C MET A 1 2.09 3.28 12.34
N GLU A 2 2.48 2.97 13.57
CA GLU A 2 3.82 3.30 14.09
C GLU A 2 4.97 2.62 13.34
N PHE A 3 4.80 1.36 12.94
CA PHE A 3 5.83 0.62 12.18
C PHE A 3 6.22 1.31 10.86
N LEU A 4 5.24 1.83 10.11
CA LEU A 4 5.50 2.56 8.86
C LEU A 4 6.19 3.90 9.12
N LYS A 5 5.84 4.60 10.21
CA LYS A 5 6.49 5.85 10.62
C LYS A 5 7.93 5.65 11.11
N LYS A 6 8.29 4.44 11.56
CA LYS A 6 9.63 4.14 12.07
C LYS A 6 10.64 3.83 10.95
N HIS A 7 10.17 3.32 9.81
CA HIS A 7 11.04 2.80 8.74
C HIS A 7 10.91 3.56 7.40
N ALA A 8 9.94 4.46 7.25
CA ALA A 8 9.97 5.42 6.14
C ALA A 8 11.16 6.38 6.31
N MET A 9 11.91 6.62 5.24
CA MET A 9 13.11 7.47 5.27
C MET A 9 12.78 8.87 5.79
N ARG A 10 13.50 9.30 6.84
CA ARG A 10 13.37 10.63 7.44
C ARG A 10 14.46 11.54 6.87
N GLY A 11 14.07 12.48 6.00
CA GLY A 11 14.89 13.65 5.70
C GLY A 11 14.65 14.74 6.74
N ALA A 12 15.70 15.46 7.14
CA ALA A 12 15.59 16.66 7.97
C ALA A 12 15.75 17.90 7.10
N ASP A 13 14.70 18.70 6.99
CA ASP A 13 14.73 20.03 6.39
C ASP A 13 15.11 21.06 7.48
N PHE A 14 16.14 21.87 7.21
CA PHE A 14 16.71 22.87 8.13
C PHE A 14 16.35 24.32 7.76
N SER A 15 15.41 24.54 6.83
CA SER A 15 15.12 25.88 6.30
C SER A 15 14.41 26.84 7.27
N GLU A 16 13.86 26.37 8.39
CA GLU A 16 13.35 27.22 9.49
C GLU A 16 13.59 26.48 10.82
N LEU A 17 13.64 27.19 11.94
CA LEU A 17 14.14 26.73 13.26
C LEU A 17 13.35 25.58 13.96
N ARG A 18 12.62 24.76 13.21
CA ARG A 18 11.97 23.51 13.63
C ARG A 18 12.25 22.44 12.58
N ARG A 19 12.92 21.36 12.99
CA ARG A 19 13.05 20.11 12.22
C ARG A 19 11.65 19.68 11.73
N ARG A 20 11.41 19.75 10.42
CA ARG A 20 10.25 19.13 9.77
C ARG A 20 10.72 17.79 9.24
N ASP A 21 10.14 16.70 9.77
CA ASP A 21 10.33 15.36 9.19
C ASP A 21 9.56 15.32 7.86
N VAL A 22 10.27 15.59 6.76
CA VAL A 22 9.71 15.48 5.41
C VAL A 22 9.90 14.04 4.95
N TRP A 23 8.79 13.31 4.81
CA TRP A 23 8.82 11.96 4.24
C TRP A 23 9.14 12.05 2.75
N SER A 24 10.07 11.23 2.27
CA SER A 24 10.41 11.15 0.84
C SER A 24 9.22 10.68 -0.04
N ILE A 25 8.26 9.97 0.56
CA ILE A 25 7.04 9.50 -0.12
C ILE A 25 5.81 9.97 0.66
N PRO A 26 4.81 10.58 -0.01
CA PRO A 26 3.55 10.94 0.63
C PRO A 26 2.90 9.73 1.31
N LEU A 27 2.65 9.85 2.61
CA LEU A 27 2.06 8.76 3.42
C LEU A 27 0.69 8.30 2.89
N THR A 28 -0.02 9.16 2.17
CA THR A 28 -1.27 8.85 1.49
C THR A 28 -1.07 7.81 0.39
N ILE A 29 -0.05 7.97 -0.46
CA ILE A 29 0.30 7.04 -1.53
C ILE A 29 0.71 5.69 -0.94
N LEU A 30 1.57 5.71 0.09
CA LEU A 30 2.01 4.47 0.75
C LEU A 30 0.83 3.71 1.37
N ARG A 31 -0.10 4.42 2.04
CA ARG A 31 -1.32 3.81 2.58
C ARG A 31 -2.14 3.15 1.47
N GLU A 32 -2.33 3.82 0.34
CA GLU A 32 -3.09 3.29 -0.79
C GLU A 32 -2.43 2.06 -1.41
N ALA A 33 -1.10 2.06 -1.54
CA ALA A 33 -0.35 0.92 -2.04
C ALA A 33 -0.46 -0.30 -1.12
N VAL A 34 -0.36 -0.11 0.20
CA VAL A 34 -0.56 -1.19 1.19
C VAL A 34 -1.99 -1.72 1.15
N ILE A 35 -3.00 -0.86 1.02
CA ILE A 35 -4.40 -1.29 0.88
C ILE A 35 -4.58 -2.16 -0.37
N LYS A 36 -3.99 -1.76 -1.52
CA LYS A 36 -4.05 -2.55 -2.76
C LYS A 36 -3.41 -3.93 -2.55
N ALA A 37 -2.25 -4.00 -1.89
CA ALA A 37 -1.61 -5.28 -1.58
C ALA A 37 -2.52 -6.19 -0.74
N VAL A 38 -3.12 -5.66 0.33
CA VAL A 38 -4.05 -6.42 1.19
C VAL A 38 -5.27 -6.93 0.42
N VAL A 39 -5.85 -6.12 -0.47
CA VAL A 39 -7.04 -6.50 -1.25
C VAL A 39 -6.75 -7.57 -2.28
N HIS A 40 -5.57 -7.52 -2.91
CA HIS A 40 -5.22 -8.41 -4.02
C HIS A 40 -4.44 -9.66 -3.62
N ALA A 41 -4.12 -9.81 -2.33
CA ALA A 41 -3.34 -10.94 -1.83
C ALA A 41 -4.03 -12.29 -2.00
N ASP A 42 -3.25 -13.29 -2.38
CA ASP A 42 -3.69 -14.67 -2.44
C ASP A 42 -3.55 -15.38 -1.10
N TYR A 43 -4.53 -15.16 -0.22
CA TYR A 43 -4.57 -15.77 1.11
C TYR A 43 -4.75 -17.30 1.12
N SER A 44 -4.95 -17.94 -0.04
CA SER A 44 -4.95 -19.40 -0.13
C SER A 44 -3.54 -19.99 0.06
N GLN A 45 -2.49 -19.21 -0.24
CA GLN A 45 -1.09 -19.61 -0.12
C GLN A 45 -0.61 -19.45 1.33
N ARG A 46 -0.78 -20.51 2.12
CA ARG A 46 -0.34 -20.53 3.52
C ARG A 46 1.17 -20.30 3.62
N GLY A 47 1.59 -19.42 4.53
CA GLY A 47 2.99 -19.11 4.77
C GLY A 47 3.62 -18.09 3.81
N ALA A 48 2.85 -17.52 2.87
CA ALA A 48 3.32 -16.46 1.98
C ALA A 48 2.79 -15.09 2.45
N PRO A 49 3.56 -14.31 3.22
CA PRO A 49 3.13 -13.00 3.68
C PRO A 49 3.24 -11.93 2.58
N ILE A 50 2.47 -10.86 2.73
CA ILE A 50 2.75 -9.60 2.02
C ILE A 50 4.07 -9.05 2.57
N ARG A 51 5.06 -8.82 1.70
CA ARG A 51 6.37 -8.26 2.10
C ARG A 51 6.43 -6.79 1.74
N ILE A 52 6.92 -5.98 2.66
CA ILE A 52 7.15 -4.54 2.44
C ILE A 52 8.62 -4.28 2.79
N ALA A 53 9.41 -3.91 1.78
CA ALA A 53 10.82 -3.60 1.93
C ALA A 53 11.05 -2.11 1.64
N PHE A 54 11.83 -1.46 2.51
CA PHE A 54 12.24 -0.07 2.37
C PHE A 54 13.70 -0.05 1.94
N PHE A 55 13.99 0.64 0.85
CA PHE A 55 15.33 0.91 0.35
C PHE A 55 15.55 2.42 0.31
N ASP A 56 16.81 2.83 0.14
CA ASP A 56 17.20 4.23 0.11
C ASP A 56 16.55 5.03 -1.05
N ASN A 57 16.06 4.36 -2.09
CA ASN A 57 15.47 5.02 -3.26
C ASN A 57 14.06 4.52 -3.61
N ARG A 58 13.52 3.54 -2.91
CA ARG A 58 12.22 2.93 -3.26
C ARG A 58 11.60 2.15 -2.10
N ILE A 59 10.30 1.89 -2.24
CA ILE A 59 9.58 0.93 -1.40
C ILE A 59 9.09 -0.18 -2.32
N GLU A 60 9.39 -1.42 -1.99
CA GLU A 60 8.87 -2.60 -2.68
C GLU A 60 7.76 -3.23 -1.85
N ILE A 61 6.64 -3.53 -2.51
CA ILE A 61 5.51 -4.25 -1.89
C ILE A 61 5.26 -5.49 -2.74
N GLU A 62 5.58 -6.64 -2.17
CA GLU A 62 5.38 -7.95 -2.80
C GLU A 62 4.16 -8.63 -2.21
N ASN A 63 3.37 -9.25 -3.09
CA ASN A 63 2.13 -9.89 -2.71
C ASN A 63 2.14 -11.38 -3.11
N PRO A 64 1.74 -12.32 -2.24
CA PRO A 64 1.48 -13.69 -2.66
C PRO A 64 0.46 -13.75 -3.81
N GLY A 65 0.77 -14.56 -4.81
CA GLY A 65 -0.10 -14.86 -5.93
C GLY A 65 0.35 -14.30 -7.28
N ILE A 66 -0.32 -14.78 -8.32
CA ILE A 66 -0.18 -14.31 -9.69
C ILE A 66 -1.35 -13.39 -10.06
N LEU A 67 -1.22 -12.69 -11.20
CA LEU A 67 -2.35 -12.01 -11.83
C LEU A 67 -3.50 -13.00 -12.04
N LEU A 68 -4.73 -12.53 -11.82
CA LEU A 68 -5.92 -13.36 -12.03
C LEU A 68 -6.01 -13.77 -13.51
N PRO A 69 -6.52 -14.97 -13.84
CA PRO A 69 -6.69 -15.41 -15.22
C PRO A 69 -7.40 -14.35 -16.08
N GLY A 70 -6.83 -14.09 -17.26
CA GLY A 70 -7.31 -13.04 -18.17
C GLY A 70 -7.07 -11.62 -17.66
N MET A 71 -6.01 -11.38 -16.89
CA MET A 71 -5.52 -10.05 -16.52
C MET A 71 -4.06 -9.94 -16.93
N THR A 72 -3.74 -8.87 -17.66
CA THR A 72 -2.37 -8.57 -18.11
C THR A 72 -1.71 -7.51 -17.22
N VAL A 73 -0.40 -7.32 -17.39
CA VAL A 73 0.33 -6.26 -16.70
C VAL A 73 -0.13 -4.88 -17.21
N GLU A 74 -0.46 -4.79 -18.50
CA GLU A 74 -1.00 -3.60 -19.14
C GLU A 74 -2.35 -3.22 -18.52
N ASP A 75 -3.27 -4.17 -18.36
CA ASP A 75 -4.56 -3.96 -17.68
C ASP A 75 -4.36 -3.38 -16.28
N MET A 76 -3.43 -3.96 -15.51
CA MET A 76 -3.10 -3.49 -14.17
C MET A 76 -2.57 -2.05 -14.18
N ARG A 77 -1.71 -1.70 -15.16
CA ARG A 77 -1.18 -0.34 -15.33
C ARG A 77 -2.27 0.67 -15.73
N GLN A 78 -3.27 0.24 -16.50
CA GLN A 78 -4.46 1.04 -16.83
C GLN A 78 -5.46 1.14 -15.67
N GLY A 79 -5.17 0.53 -14.52
CA GLY A 79 -6.01 0.59 -13.33
C GLY A 79 -7.20 -0.37 -13.36
N VAL A 80 -7.24 -1.32 -14.29
CA VAL A 80 -8.21 -2.42 -14.27
C VAL A 80 -7.96 -3.22 -12.99
N SER A 81 -9.03 -3.51 -12.26
CA SER A 81 -8.94 -4.23 -10.99
C SER A 81 -9.92 -5.39 -11.00
N LYS A 82 -9.40 -6.61 -10.88
CA LYS A 82 -10.19 -7.81 -10.63
C LYS A 82 -10.09 -8.21 -9.16
N ILE A 83 -11.24 -8.42 -8.52
CA ILE A 83 -11.33 -8.76 -7.11
C ILE A 83 -11.11 -10.26 -6.94
N ARG A 84 -10.10 -10.64 -6.16
CA ARG A 84 -9.84 -12.05 -5.80
C ARG A 84 -10.74 -12.52 -4.65
N ASN A 85 -10.94 -11.67 -3.64
CA ASN A 85 -11.78 -11.97 -2.47
C ASN A 85 -12.80 -10.84 -2.23
N HIS A 86 -14.08 -11.12 -2.51
CA HIS A 86 -15.17 -10.14 -2.38
C HIS A 86 -15.42 -9.71 -0.93
N VAL A 87 -15.18 -10.57 0.05
CA VAL A 87 -15.35 -10.24 1.47
C VAL A 87 -14.32 -9.20 1.90
N ILE A 88 -13.05 -9.44 1.58
CA ILE A 88 -11.95 -8.50 1.91
C ILE A 88 -12.17 -7.17 1.19
N ALA A 89 -12.49 -7.21 -0.12
CA ALA A 89 -12.76 -6.00 -0.89
C ALA A 89 -13.91 -5.20 -0.29
N ARG A 90 -15.01 -5.87 0.11
CA ARG A 90 -16.15 -5.23 0.75
C ARG A 90 -15.76 -4.57 2.08
N VAL A 91 -15.03 -5.26 2.95
CA VAL A 91 -14.60 -4.72 4.26
C VAL A 91 -13.70 -3.49 4.06
N ILE A 92 -12.69 -3.59 3.19
CA ILE A 92 -11.77 -2.50 2.88
C ILE A 92 -12.54 -1.29 2.31
N PHE A 93 -13.50 -1.52 1.41
CA PHE A 93 -14.33 -0.46 0.84
C PHE A 93 -15.10 0.32 1.92
N HIS A 94 -15.73 -0.39 2.86
CA HIS A 94 -16.44 0.25 3.98
C HIS A 94 -15.48 1.06 4.86
N ILE A 95 -14.32 0.49 5.21
CA ILE A 95 -13.30 1.19 6.01
C ILE A 95 -12.81 2.46 5.29
N LYS A 96 -12.57 2.39 3.98
CA LYS A 96 -12.18 3.56 3.18
C LYS A 96 -13.26 4.64 3.16
N LYS A 97 -14.52 4.25 2.97
CA LYS A 97 -15.66 5.19 2.98
C LYS A 97 -15.78 5.91 4.31
N LEU A 98 -15.65 5.19 5.43
CA LEU A 98 -15.67 5.77 6.77
C LEU A 98 -14.54 6.78 7.01
N LYS A 99 -13.32 6.50 6.51
CA LYS A 99 -12.20 7.44 6.64
C LYS A 99 -12.32 8.65 5.73
N ARG A 100 -13.03 8.55 4.61
CA ARG A 100 -13.27 9.67 3.70
C ARG A 100 -14.33 10.63 4.24
N ASN A 101 -15.31 10.14 5.00
CA ASN A 101 -16.36 10.95 5.63
C ASN A 101 -15.94 11.61 6.97
N ARG A 102 -14.68 11.52 7.37
CA ARG A 102 -14.12 12.15 8.59
C ARG A 102 -13.16 13.29 8.28
N ILE A 103 -13.25 13.85 7.08
CA ILE A 103 -12.50 15.03 6.60
C ILE A 103 -13.54 16.09 6.28
#